data_AF-A0A0R2PM85-F1
#
_entry.id   AF-A0A0R2PM85-F1
#
_cell.length_a   1.000
_cell.length_b   1.000
_cell.length_c   1.000
_cell.angle_alpha   90.00
_cell.angle_beta   90.00
_cell.angle_gamma   90.00
#
_symmetry.space_group_name_H-M   'P 1'
#
loop_
_entity.id
_entity.type
_entity.pdbx_description
1 polymer ?
#
loop_
_entity_poly.entity_id
_entity_poly.type
_entity_poly.pdbx_seq_one_letter_code
_entity_poly.pdbx_strand_id
1 'polypeptide(L)'
;MATQRDDGSWHNYYNNDESIKESKIDSNVCAYVAAGVWHHWQCSDDLAAVERFWPMVERAMTFVLNMRRKDGTILWAKEVDSEPWSYALLTGSSSIRHSLHCAANVAALLGEPRPLWRAAADAIDAVINHSPNSFEPKDRWAMDWYYPVLGGALVGDEAKIRLHDQWDSFAMPGCGIRCVSDEPWVTASETAECAIAYSAIGDQQTASELLELTSLHRMPDGSYLTGIVYPQRIAFPADEVSAYTGAAVILAADAQLQLSPAHRLFTHH
;
A
#
# COMPACT_ATOMS: atom_id res chain seq x y z
N MET A 1 10.26 -12.96 -12.77
CA MET A 1 11.42 -12.22 -13.31
C MET A 1 11.32 -11.97 -14.82
N ALA A 2 10.72 -12.86 -15.63
CA ALA A 2 10.68 -12.72 -17.09
C ALA A 2 9.98 -11.44 -17.62
N THR A 3 9.06 -10.85 -16.85
CA THR A 3 8.30 -9.64 -17.24
C THR A 3 8.87 -8.32 -16.72
N GLN A 4 9.90 -8.35 -15.84
CA GLN A 4 10.54 -7.12 -15.36
C GLN A 4 11.37 -6.52 -16.48
N ARG A 5 11.18 -5.23 -16.74
CA ARG A 5 11.90 -4.49 -17.76
C ARG A 5 13.35 -4.24 -17.36
N ASP A 6 14.19 -3.92 -18.33
CA ASP A 6 15.62 -3.63 -18.12
C ASP A 6 15.86 -2.46 -17.16
N ASP A 7 14.96 -1.48 -17.15
CA ASP A 7 15.00 -0.34 -16.23
C ASP A 7 14.57 -0.68 -14.80
N GLY A 8 14.08 -1.91 -14.56
CA GLY A 8 13.62 -2.40 -13.26
C GLY A 8 12.11 -2.28 -13.01
N SER A 9 11.36 -1.72 -13.94
CA SER A 9 9.91 -1.50 -13.82
C SER A 9 9.05 -2.63 -14.39
N TRP A 10 7.74 -2.51 -14.22
CA TRP A 10 6.72 -3.34 -14.86
C TRP A 10 5.64 -2.46 -15.49
N HIS A 11 4.96 -3.00 -16.50
CA HIS A 11 3.72 -2.41 -17.01
C HIS A 11 2.60 -2.55 -15.98
N ASN A 12 1.63 -1.63 -15.98
CA ASN A 12 0.58 -1.56 -14.97
C ASN A 12 -0.29 -2.83 -14.94
N TYR A 13 -0.63 -3.39 -16.11
CA TYR A 13 -1.38 -4.64 -16.19
C TYR A 13 -0.93 -5.54 -17.34
N TYR A 14 -1.03 -6.84 -17.06
CA TYR A 14 -0.81 -7.93 -18.00
C TYR A 14 -2.08 -8.79 -18.08
N ASN A 15 -2.32 -9.39 -19.24
CA ASN A 15 -3.32 -10.43 -19.41
C ASN A 15 -2.76 -11.80 -18.92
N ASN A 16 -3.63 -12.81 -18.83
CA ASN A 16 -3.24 -14.16 -18.41
C ASN A 16 -2.23 -14.83 -19.36
N ASP A 17 -2.17 -14.39 -20.62
CA ASP A 17 -1.19 -14.85 -21.62
C ASP A 17 0.11 -14.02 -21.62
N GLU A 18 0.33 -13.23 -20.56
CA GLU A 18 1.47 -12.33 -20.35
C GLU A 18 1.54 -11.14 -21.34
N SER A 19 0.55 -10.97 -22.23
CA SER A 19 0.47 -9.79 -23.09
C SER A 19 0.17 -8.52 -22.28
N ILE A 20 0.68 -7.37 -22.73
CA ILE A 20 0.50 -6.09 -22.05
C ILE A 20 -0.95 -5.62 -22.24
N LYS A 21 -1.66 -5.40 -21.12
CA LYS A 21 -3.02 -4.84 -21.09
C LYS A 21 -3.02 -3.33 -20.91
N GLU A 22 -2.17 -2.82 -20.01
CA GLU A 22 -1.97 -1.39 -19.80
C GLU A 22 -0.47 -1.13 -19.64
N SER A 23 0.09 -0.30 -20.53
CA SER A 23 1.53 -0.08 -20.64
C SER A 23 2.10 0.94 -19.66
N LYS A 24 1.24 1.78 -19.05
CA LYS A 24 1.63 2.78 -18.04
C LYS A 24 2.54 2.14 -16.99
N ILE A 25 3.54 2.87 -16.52
CA ILE A 25 4.42 2.42 -15.45
C ILE A 25 4.10 3.22 -14.21
N ASP A 26 3.75 2.52 -13.14
CA ASP A 26 3.41 3.09 -11.83
C ASP A 26 4.54 2.79 -10.83
N SER A 27 5.09 3.85 -10.23
CA SER A 27 6.25 3.74 -9.34
C SER A 27 5.94 3.01 -8.03
N ASN A 28 4.76 3.19 -7.44
CA ASN A 28 4.39 2.50 -6.21
C ASN A 28 4.14 1.01 -6.46
N VAL A 29 3.49 0.64 -7.57
CA VAL A 29 3.31 -0.77 -7.95
C VAL A 29 4.66 -1.47 -8.12
N CYS A 30 5.63 -0.82 -8.74
CA CYS A 30 6.98 -1.37 -8.88
C CYS A 30 7.69 -1.55 -7.52
N ALA A 31 7.33 -0.75 -6.51
CA ALA A 31 7.98 -0.80 -5.21
C ALA A 31 7.51 -1.99 -4.34
N TYR A 32 6.26 -2.44 -4.49
CA TYR A 32 5.62 -3.44 -3.61
C TYR A 32 6.34 -4.77 -3.53
N VAL A 33 7.12 -5.14 -4.54
CA VAL A 33 7.92 -6.36 -4.53
C VAL A 33 8.87 -6.44 -3.34
N ALA A 34 9.36 -5.29 -2.84
CA ALA A 34 10.22 -5.24 -1.65
C ALA A 34 9.46 -5.67 -0.38
N ALA A 35 8.26 -5.14 -0.18
CA ALA A 35 7.39 -5.54 0.93
C ALA A 35 7.00 -7.01 0.84
N GLY A 36 6.70 -7.51 -0.36
CA GLY A 36 6.39 -8.93 -0.59
C GLY A 36 7.55 -9.87 -0.25
N VAL A 37 8.79 -9.54 -0.67
CA VAL A 37 9.97 -10.36 -0.34
C VAL A 37 10.28 -10.29 1.16
N TRP A 38 10.18 -9.12 1.78
CA TRP A 38 10.38 -8.97 3.22
C TRP A 38 9.32 -9.72 4.05
N HIS A 39 8.06 -9.66 3.63
CA HIS A 39 6.97 -10.46 4.22
C HIS A 39 7.25 -11.96 4.07
N HIS A 40 7.65 -12.40 2.87
CA HIS A 40 7.98 -13.81 2.63
C HIS A 40 9.07 -14.30 3.58
N TRP A 41 10.19 -13.57 3.66
CA TRP A 41 11.28 -13.87 4.59
C TRP A 41 10.79 -14.02 6.03
N GLN A 42 10.03 -13.06 6.55
CA GLN A 42 9.54 -13.11 7.93
C GLN A 42 8.66 -14.34 8.18
N CYS A 43 7.86 -14.75 7.19
CA CYS A 43 6.98 -15.91 7.31
C CYS A 43 7.68 -17.26 7.14
N SER A 44 8.72 -17.36 6.32
CA SER A 44 9.31 -18.64 5.89
C SER A 44 10.73 -18.91 6.39
N ASP A 45 11.47 -17.88 6.78
CA ASP A 45 12.93 -17.95 7.06
C ASP A 45 13.73 -18.53 5.85
N ASP A 46 13.19 -18.43 4.62
CA ASP A 46 13.79 -18.96 3.39
C ASP A 46 14.77 -17.94 2.77
N LEU A 47 16.01 -17.95 3.25
CA LEU A 47 17.06 -17.07 2.75
C LEU A 47 17.39 -17.31 1.27
N ALA A 48 17.29 -18.56 0.80
CA ALA A 48 17.58 -18.92 -0.58
C ALA A 48 16.55 -18.30 -1.55
N ALA A 49 15.27 -18.23 -1.15
CA ALA A 49 14.26 -17.50 -1.90
C ALA A 49 14.56 -15.99 -1.93
N VAL A 50 14.99 -15.41 -0.80
CA VAL A 50 15.36 -13.98 -0.73
C VAL A 50 16.52 -13.68 -1.67
N GLU A 51 17.61 -14.44 -1.61
CA GLU A 51 18.77 -14.30 -2.51
C GLU A 51 18.36 -14.40 -3.98
N ARG A 52 17.47 -15.34 -4.30
CA ARG A 52 16.94 -15.51 -5.66
C ARG A 52 16.16 -14.28 -6.14
N PHE A 53 15.37 -13.64 -5.27
CA PHE A 53 14.55 -12.48 -5.62
C PHE A 53 15.29 -11.14 -5.48
N TRP A 54 16.45 -11.12 -4.82
CA TRP A 54 17.18 -9.88 -4.55
C TRP A 54 17.48 -9.02 -5.78
N PRO A 55 17.99 -9.57 -6.91
CA PRO A 55 18.24 -8.76 -8.10
C PRO A 55 16.98 -8.07 -8.66
N MET A 56 15.81 -8.68 -8.46
CA MET A 56 14.53 -8.08 -8.87
C MET A 56 14.19 -6.87 -7.99
N VAL A 57 14.33 -6.99 -6.67
CA VAL A 57 14.08 -5.92 -5.71
C VAL A 57 15.05 -4.75 -5.93
N GLU A 58 16.34 -5.05 -6.11
CA GLU A 58 17.35 -4.01 -6.31
C GLU A 58 17.08 -3.18 -7.57
N ARG A 59 16.76 -3.82 -8.70
CA ARG A 59 16.40 -3.10 -9.93
C ARG A 59 15.11 -2.28 -9.75
N ALA A 60 14.11 -2.83 -9.07
CA ALA A 60 12.86 -2.12 -8.80
C ALA A 60 13.09 -0.85 -7.94
N MET A 61 13.89 -0.95 -6.87
CA MET A 61 14.24 0.21 -6.05
C MET A 61 15.08 1.23 -6.82
N THR A 62 15.96 0.78 -7.70
CA THR A 62 16.74 1.65 -8.59
C THR A 62 15.82 2.46 -9.51
N PHE A 63 14.83 1.80 -10.13
CA PHE A 63 13.79 2.47 -10.93
C PHE A 63 13.04 3.52 -10.12
N VAL A 64 12.50 3.13 -8.96
CA VAL A 64 11.69 4.00 -8.09
C VAL A 64 12.49 5.23 -7.64
N LEU A 65 13.76 5.07 -7.26
CA LEU A 65 14.61 6.18 -6.84
C LEU A 65 15.01 7.11 -8.00
N ASN A 66 15.01 6.62 -9.24
CA ASN A 66 15.19 7.46 -10.43
C ASN A 66 13.96 8.31 -10.75
N MET A 67 12.79 7.98 -10.21
CA MET A 67 11.56 8.79 -10.31
C MET A 67 11.49 9.90 -9.25
N ARG A 68 12.54 10.08 -8.44
CA ARG A 68 12.57 11.02 -7.32
C ARG A 68 12.76 12.47 -7.77
N ARG A 69 11.97 13.38 -7.20
CA ARG A 69 12.11 14.84 -7.33
C ARG A 69 13.16 15.41 -6.38
N LYS A 70 13.56 16.66 -6.63
CA LYS A 70 14.52 17.39 -5.76
C LYS A 70 14.04 17.57 -4.33
N ASP A 71 12.72 17.65 -4.13
CA ASP A 71 12.08 17.76 -2.81
C ASP A 71 12.01 16.43 -2.05
N GLY A 72 12.38 15.31 -2.69
CA GLY A 72 12.35 13.96 -2.08
C GLY A 72 11.13 13.13 -2.44
N THR A 73 10.07 13.74 -2.99
CA THR A 73 8.87 13.01 -3.43
C THR A 73 9.17 12.11 -4.64
N ILE A 74 8.36 11.06 -4.85
CA ILE A 74 8.49 10.16 -5.99
C ILE A 74 7.36 10.42 -6.98
N LEU A 75 7.71 10.64 -8.24
CA LEU A 75 6.73 10.87 -9.31
C LEU A 75 5.87 9.62 -9.51
N TRP A 76 4.56 9.82 -9.65
CA TRP A 76 3.61 8.71 -9.63
C TRP A 76 3.85 7.74 -10.79
N ALA A 77 3.83 8.24 -12.02
CA ALA A 77 3.80 7.37 -13.18
C ALA A 77 4.49 8.00 -14.40
N LYS A 78 4.73 7.14 -15.40
CA LYS A 78 5.20 7.52 -16.73
C LYS A 78 4.61 6.60 -17.80
N GLU A 79 4.57 7.09 -19.03
CA GLU A 79 4.49 6.20 -20.19
C GLU A 79 5.88 5.64 -20.50
N VAL A 80 5.93 4.45 -21.10
CA VAL A 80 7.14 3.63 -21.28
C VAL A 80 8.35 4.43 -21.78
N ASP A 81 8.18 5.19 -22.87
CA ASP A 81 9.23 5.95 -23.55
C ASP A 81 9.09 7.47 -23.38
N SER A 82 8.37 7.89 -22.34
CA SER A 82 8.12 9.30 -22.05
C SER A 82 8.81 9.76 -20.78
N GLU A 83 8.91 11.09 -20.64
CA GLU A 83 9.24 11.71 -19.36
C GLU A 83 8.19 11.35 -18.30
N PRO A 84 8.60 11.19 -17.04
CA PRO A 84 7.67 11.05 -15.93
C PRO A 84 6.65 12.19 -15.85
N TRP A 85 5.47 11.87 -15.34
CA TRP A 85 4.48 12.90 -15.00
C TRP A 85 5.06 13.87 -13.95
N SER A 86 4.51 15.08 -13.86
CA SER A 86 5.10 16.16 -13.06
C SER A 86 4.74 16.11 -11.57
N TYR A 87 3.90 15.18 -11.12
CA TYR A 87 3.34 15.17 -9.77
C TYR A 87 3.54 13.84 -9.04
N ALA A 88 3.53 13.92 -7.72
CA ALA A 88 3.61 12.80 -6.79
C ALA A 88 2.27 12.63 -6.07
N LEU A 89 1.96 11.40 -5.65
CA LEU A 89 0.80 11.10 -4.82
C LEU A 89 1.23 10.89 -3.36
N LEU A 90 0.43 11.38 -2.42
CA LEU A 90 0.64 11.16 -0.98
C LEU A 90 0.55 9.66 -0.66
N THR A 91 -0.52 9.00 -1.09
CA THR A 91 -0.71 7.56 -0.99
C THR A 91 0.46 6.77 -1.56
N GLY A 92 0.85 7.05 -2.82
CA GLY A 92 1.94 6.35 -3.51
C GLY A 92 3.30 6.56 -2.83
N SER A 93 3.58 7.78 -2.36
CA SER A 93 4.82 8.07 -1.63
C SER A 93 4.87 7.36 -0.29
N SER A 94 3.74 7.27 0.42
CA SER A 94 3.64 6.55 1.70
C SER A 94 3.93 5.05 1.54
N SER A 95 3.43 4.43 0.47
CA SER A 95 3.66 3.00 0.21
C SER A 95 5.07 2.71 -0.35
N ILE A 96 5.64 3.64 -1.12
CA ILE A 96 7.05 3.58 -1.54
C ILE A 96 7.99 3.71 -0.34
N ARG A 97 7.71 4.64 0.58
CA ARG A 97 8.45 4.79 1.83
C ARG A 97 8.50 3.49 2.61
N HIS A 98 7.35 2.83 2.79
CA HIS A 98 7.29 1.52 3.43
C HIS A 98 8.12 0.46 2.68
N SER A 99 8.00 0.43 1.36
CA SER A 99 8.74 -0.50 0.50
C SER A 99 10.26 -0.29 0.55
N LEU A 100 10.73 0.96 0.65
CA LEU A 100 12.15 1.29 0.81
C LEU A 100 12.72 0.77 2.13
N HIS A 101 11.97 0.87 3.24
CA HIS A 101 12.38 0.25 4.50
C HIS A 101 12.44 -1.27 4.40
N CYS A 102 11.46 -1.91 3.76
CA CYS A 102 11.48 -3.35 3.50
C CYS A 102 12.68 -3.76 2.66
N ALA A 103 12.96 -3.03 1.57
CA ALA A 103 14.12 -3.28 0.71
C ALA A 103 15.44 -3.11 1.48
N ALA A 104 15.55 -2.09 2.33
CA ALA A 104 16.73 -1.86 3.16
C ALA A 104 16.93 -2.96 4.22
N ASN A 105 15.84 -3.54 4.74
CA ASN A 105 15.90 -4.70 5.63
C ASN A 105 16.39 -5.95 4.89
N VAL A 106 15.86 -6.21 3.69
CA VAL A 106 16.34 -7.31 2.82
C VAL A 106 17.82 -7.14 2.49
N ALA A 107 18.25 -5.92 2.14
CA ALA A 107 19.65 -5.63 1.84
C ALA A 107 20.57 -5.91 3.03
N ALA A 108 20.16 -5.50 4.22
CA ALA A 108 20.92 -5.74 5.46
C ALA A 108 20.99 -7.23 5.81
N LEU A 109 19.90 -7.98 5.61
CA LEU A 109 19.85 -9.43 5.79
C LEU A 109 20.89 -10.14 4.90
N LEU A 110 21.07 -9.67 3.67
CA LEU A 110 22.03 -10.21 2.71
C LEU A 110 23.47 -9.70 2.91
N GLY A 111 23.72 -8.90 3.96
CA GLY A 111 25.04 -8.33 4.22
C GLY A 111 25.44 -7.18 3.29
N GLU A 112 24.48 -6.60 2.56
CA GLU A 112 24.68 -5.54 1.57
C GLU A 112 23.89 -4.26 1.94
N PRO A 113 24.14 -3.61 3.08
CA PRO A 113 23.34 -2.49 3.54
C PRO A 113 23.26 -1.35 2.50
N ARG A 114 22.04 -0.85 2.26
CA ARG A 114 21.73 0.26 1.34
C ARG A 114 21.25 1.49 2.13
N PRO A 115 22.14 2.22 2.83
CA PRO A 115 21.74 3.33 3.72
C PRO A 115 21.01 4.47 2.98
N LEU A 116 21.29 4.67 1.70
CA LEU A 116 20.62 5.69 0.88
C LEU A 116 19.14 5.38 0.63
N TRP A 117 18.70 4.13 0.74
CA TRP A 117 17.28 3.77 0.63
C TRP A 117 16.51 4.21 1.88
N ARG A 118 17.10 4.06 3.07
CA ARG A 118 16.53 4.60 4.32
C ARG A 118 16.50 6.12 4.29
N ALA A 119 17.60 6.77 3.87
CA ALA A 119 17.62 8.22 3.74
C ALA A 119 16.58 8.76 2.73
N ALA A 120 16.27 7.99 1.68
CA ALA A 120 15.20 8.34 0.75
C ALA A 120 13.80 8.22 1.40
N ALA A 121 13.58 7.19 2.21
CA ALA A 121 12.36 7.04 3.00
C ALA A 121 12.21 8.19 4.02
N ASP A 122 13.28 8.54 4.74
CA ASP A 122 13.30 9.67 5.69
C ASP A 122 12.98 11.01 5.00
N ALA A 123 13.45 11.20 3.76
CA ALA A 123 13.11 12.39 2.97
C ALA A 123 11.63 12.45 2.58
N ILE A 124 11.01 11.29 2.29
CA ILE A 124 9.56 11.21 2.05
C ILE A 124 8.79 11.54 3.32
N ASP A 125 9.23 11.00 4.47
CA ASP A 125 8.64 11.30 5.79
C ASP A 125 8.65 12.81 6.05
N ALA A 126 9.77 13.49 5.80
CA ALA A 126 9.88 14.93 5.97
C ALA A 126 8.88 15.72 5.11
N VAL A 127 8.66 15.32 3.85
CA VAL A 127 7.68 15.99 2.98
C VAL A 127 6.25 15.73 3.44
N ILE A 128 5.92 14.49 3.81
CA ILE A 128 4.58 14.13 4.32
C ILE A 128 4.25 14.94 5.59
N ASN A 129 5.21 15.07 6.50
CA ASN A 129 5.02 15.75 7.79
C ASN A 129 5.02 17.29 7.69
N HIS A 130 5.76 17.87 6.74
CA HIS A 130 6.03 19.31 6.74
C HIS A 130 5.63 20.04 5.45
N SER A 131 5.29 19.33 4.38
CA SER A 131 4.96 19.92 3.08
C SER A 131 3.90 19.10 2.32
N PRO A 132 2.71 18.85 2.92
CA PRO A 132 1.67 18.05 2.28
C PRO A 132 1.19 18.62 0.94
N ASN A 133 1.32 19.94 0.73
CA ASN A 133 1.00 20.60 -0.55
C ASN A 133 1.96 20.26 -1.70
N SER A 134 3.00 19.45 -1.46
CA SER A 134 3.90 18.94 -2.50
C SER A 134 3.27 17.80 -3.33
N PHE A 135 2.18 17.20 -2.84
CA PHE A 135 1.46 16.13 -3.51
C PHE A 135 0.26 16.66 -4.30
N GLU A 136 -0.12 15.95 -5.36
CA GLU A 136 -1.37 16.21 -6.06
C GLU A 136 -2.54 15.94 -5.12
N PRO A 137 -3.50 16.88 -4.94
CA PRO A 137 -4.58 16.71 -3.99
C PRO A 137 -5.50 15.55 -4.38
N LYS A 138 -5.59 14.56 -3.50
CA LYS A 138 -6.53 13.43 -3.60
C LYS A 138 -7.40 13.31 -2.34
N ASP A 139 -7.82 14.44 -1.77
CA ASP A 139 -8.68 14.49 -0.57
C ASP A 139 -10.01 13.73 -0.74
N ARG A 140 -10.46 13.55 -1.99
CA ARG A 140 -11.63 12.75 -2.32
C ARG A 140 -11.45 11.25 -2.03
N TRP A 141 -10.23 10.72 -1.97
CA TRP A 141 -9.93 9.28 -1.87
C TRP A 141 -9.47 8.92 -0.45
N ALA A 142 -10.04 7.85 0.12
CA ALA A 142 -9.76 7.44 1.50
C ALA A 142 -8.30 7.05 1.74
N MET A 143 -7.61 6.55 0.71
CA MET A 143 -6.21 6.16 0.83
C MET A 143 -5.33 7.35 1.25
N ASP A 144 -5.58 8.55 0.73
CA ASP A 144 -4.81 9.75 1.11
C ASP A 144 -4.99 10.12 2.59
N TRP A 145 -6.08 9.64 3.22
CA TRP A 145 -6.33 9.77 4.65
C TRP A 145 -5.52 8.79 5.49
N TYR A 146 -5.58 7.49 5.24
CA TYR A 146 -4.97 6.48 6.13
C TYR A 146 -3.59 5.96 5.67
N TYR A 147 -3.20 6.09 4.39
CA TYR A 147 -1.89 5.60 3.91
C TYR A 147 -0.67 6.24 4.57
N PRO A 148 -0.67 7.55 4.92
CA PRO A 148 0.45 8.12 5.66
C PRO A 148 0.71 7.39 6.98
N VAL A 149 -0.35 6.88 7.62
CA VAL A 149 -0.26 6.07 8.85
C VAL A 149 0.10 4.62 8.53
N LEU A 150 -0.59 3.99 7.58
CA LEU A 150 -0.33 2.59 7.18
C LEU A 150 1.09 2.36 6.63
N GLY A 151 1.63 3.34 5.89
CA GLY A 151 3.00 3.32 5.39
C GLY A 151 4.06 3.69 6.44
N GLY A 152 3.63 4.16 7.61
CA GLY A 152 4.47 4.55 8.73
C GLY A 152 5.17 5.89 8.59
N ALA A 153 4.72 6.76 7.68
CA ALA A 153 5.25 8.11 7.54
C ALA A 153 4.72 9.08 8.61
N LEU A 154 3.50 8.82 9.10
CA LEU A 154 2.95 9.43 10.31
C LEU A 154 2.85 8.37 11.39
N VAL A 155 3.36 8.69 12.57
CA VAL A 155 3.33 7.84 13.77
C VAL A 155 2.89 8.67 14.97
N GLY A 156 2.73 8.04 16.14
CA GLY A 156 2.48 8.77 17.38
C GLY A 156 1.16 9.54 17.39
N ASP A 157 1.18 10.77 17.92
CA ASP A 157 -0.03 11.56 18.11
C ASP A 157 -0.51 12.20 16.80
N GLU A 158 0.41 12.54 15.90
CA GLU A 158 0.10 13.03 14.56
C GLU A 158 -0.71 12.01 13.74
N ALA A 159 -0.37 10.73 13.86
CA ALA A 159 -1.14 9.64 13.22
C ALA A 159 -2.55 9.51 13.78
N LYS A 160 -2.71 9.63 15.11
CA LYS A 160 -4.03 9.59 15.77
C LYS A 160 -4.92 10.75 15.34
N ILE A 161 -4.35 11.97 15.32
CA ILE A 161 -5.06 13.17 14.87
C ILE A 161 -5.50 12.99 13.41
N ARG A 162 -4.59 12.55 12.54
CA ARG A 162 -4.88 12.31 11.12
C ARG A 162 -6.04 11.34 10.93
N LEU A 163 -6.04 10.21 11.65
CA LEU A 163 -7.09 9.20 11.56
C LEU A 163 -8.42 9.75 12.12
N HIS A 164 -8.43 10.47 13.22
CA HIS A 164 -9.65 11.07 13.76
C HIS A 164 -10.28 12.12 12.80
N ASP A 165 -9.46 12.97 12.17
CA ASP A 165 -9.93 14.16 11.45
C ASP A 165 -10.82 13.89 10.22
N GLN A 166 -10.68 12.73 9.57
CA GLN A 166 -11.49 12.39 8.39
C GLN A 166 -12.35 11.13 8.60
N TRP A 167 -12.53 10.71 9.85
CA TRP A 167 -13.41 9.58 10.18
C TRP A 167 -14.82 9.80 9.62
N ASP A 168 -15.44 10.95 9.91
CA ASP A 168 -16.83 11.22 9.48
C ASP A 168 -16.99 11.32 7.95
N SER A 169 -15.92 11.65 7.23
CA SER A 169 -15.91 11.71 5.75
C SER A 169 -15.99 10.32 5.13
N PHE A 170 -15.22 9.36 5.67
CA PHE A 170 -15.03 8.05 5.03
C PHE A 170 -15.70 6.89 5.76
N ALA A 171 -15.76 6.91 7.08
CA ALA A 171 -16.44 5.87 7.84
C ALA A 171 -17.95 5.97 7.62
N MET A 172 -18.56 4.83 7.32
CA MET A 172 -20.00 4.69 7.23
C MET A 172 -20.45 3.69 8.30
N PRO A 173 -21.17 4.15 9.35
CA PRO A 173 -21.53 3.32 10.48
C PRO A 173 -22.21 2.01 10.07
N GLY A 174 -21.72 0.89 10.61
CA GLY A 174 -22.23 -0.45 10.31
C GLY A 174 -21.96 -0.95 8.88
N CYS A 175 -21.16 -0.25 8.08
CA CYS A 175 -20.87 -0.60 6.70
C CYS A 175 -19.38 -0.76 6.41
N GLY A 176 -18.53 0.17 6.88
CA GLY A 176 -17.08 0.17 6.64
C GLY A 176 -16.57 1.51 6.13
N ILE A 177 -15.48 1.50 5.38
CA ILE A 177 -14.80 2.70 4.85
C ILE A 177 -15.16 2.91 3.37
N ARG A 178 -15.63 4.12 3.05
CA ARG A 178 -15.87 4.55 1.67
C ARG A 178 -14.54 4.62 0.91
N CYS A 179 -14.54 4.22 -0.37
CA CYS A 179 -13.39 4.45 -1.25
C CYS A 179 -13.19 5.95 -1.53
N VAL A 180 -14.31 6.66 -1.71
CA VAL A 180 -14.33 8.10 -1.99
C VAL A 180 -15.35 8.82 -1.11
N SER A 181 -15.05 10.06 -0.72
CA SER A 181 -15.82 10.81 0.28
C SER A 181 -17.22 11.23 -0.20
N ASP A 182 -17.41 11.33 -1.51
CA ASP A 182 -18.62 11.87 -2.14
C ASP A 182 -19.59 10.81 -2.67
N GLU A 183 -19.26 9.52 -2.54
CA GLU A 183 -20.12 8.41 -2.95
C GLU A 183 -20.29 7.39 -1.81
N PRO A 184 -21.48 6.80 -1.64
CA PRO A 184 -21.74 5.80 -0.61
C PRO A 184 -21.20 4.41 -1.00
N TRP A 185 -20.00 4.37 -1.58
CA TRP A 185 -19.34 3.15 -2.08
C TRP A 185 -18.27 2.70 -1.10
N VAL A 186 -18.54 1.62 -0.36
CA VAL A 186 -17.66 1.07 0.67
C VAL A 186 -16.74 -0.01 0.12
N THR A 187 -15.45 0.21 0.35
CA THR A 187 -14.25 -0.63 0.08
C THR A 187 -14.08 -1.86 0.97
N ALA A 188 -14.04 -3.13 0.52
CA ALA A 188 -13.54 -4.19 1.41
C ALA A 188 -12.05 -4.00 1.71
N SER A 189 -11.26 -3.64 0.68
CA SER A 189 -9.85 -3.28 0.80
C SER A 189 -9.64 -2.06 1.69
N GLU A 190 -10.35 -0.96 1.46
CA GLU A 190 -10.18 0.29 2.22
C GLU A 190 -10.58 0.10 3.68
N THR A 191 -11.60 -0.74 3.94
CA THR A 191 -11.97 -1.09 5.31
C THR A 191 -10.87 -1.90 5.99
N ALA A 192 -10.30 -2.89 5.31
CA ALA A 192 -9.23 -3.71 5.85
C ALA A 192 -7.91 -2.93 6.05
N GLU A 193 -7.50 -2.12 5.07
CA GLU A 193 -6.28 -1.31 5.16
C GLU A 193 -6.41 -0.22 6.22
N CYS A 194 -7.59 0.41 6.35
CA CYS A 194 -7.85 1.34 7.45
C CYS A 194 -7.78 0.63 8.82
N ALA A 195 -8.28 -0.61 8.93
CA ALA A 195 -8.12 -1.41 10.15
C ALA A 195 -6.63 -1.63 10.52
N ILE A 196 -5.76 -1.87 9.53
CA ILE A 196 -4.31 -1.96 9.75
C ILE A 196 -3.75 -0.62 10.26
N ALA A 197 -4.17 0.50 9.69
CA ALA A 197 -3.74 1.83 10.14
C ALA A 197 -4.15 2.12 11.59
N TYR A 198 -5.37 1.76 11.99
CA TYR A 198 -5.82 1.86 13.39
C TYR A 198 -5.03 0.93 14.32
N SER A 199 -4.68 -0.28 13.84
CA SER A 199 -3.80 -1.18 14.59
C SER A 199 -2.42 -0.57 14.85
N ALA A 200 -1.83 0.09 13.83
CA ALA A 200 -0.52 0.72 13.91
C ALA A 200 -0.43 1.83 14.97
N ILE A 201 -1.54 2.53 15.25
CA ILE A 201 -1.61 3.55 16.30
C ILE A 201 -2.05 2.99 17.67
N GLY A 202 -2.27 1.67 17.77
CA GLY A 202 -2.65 0.98 19.00
C GLY A 202 -4.16 0.98 19.30
N ASP A 203 -5.00 1.47 18.40
CA ASP A 203 -6.47 1.45 18.56
C ASP A 203 -7.04 0.11 18.06
N GLN A 204 -6.87 -0.91 18.90
CA GLN A 204 -7.28 -2.28 18.58
C GLN A 204 -8.80 -2.44 18.54
N GLN A 205 -9.55 -1.59 19.23
CA GLN A 205 -11.02 -1.67 19.21
C GLN A 205 -11.54 -1.27 17.83
N THR A 206 -11.19 -0.07 17.35
CA THR A 206 -11.64 0.38 16.03
C THR A 206 -11.10 -0.51 14.91
N ALA A 207 -9.86 -0.98 15.03
CA ALA A 207 -9.30 -1.92 14.07
C ALA A 207 -10.09 -3.25 14.00
N SER A 208 -10.47 -3.82 15.15
CA SER A 208 -11.30 -5.03 15.20
C SER A 208 -12.69 -4.82 14.61
N GLU A 209 -13.33 -3.68 14.91
CA GLU A 209 -14.65 -3.33 14.38
C GLU A 209 -14.62 -3.18 12.85
N LEU A 210 -13.61 -2.49 12.31
CA LEU A 210 -13.42 -2.37 10.86
C LEU A 210 -13.14 -3.73 10.21
N LEU A 211 -12.28 -4.56 10.80
CA LEU A 211 -12.01 -5.90 10.28
C LEU A 211 -13.29 -6.74 10.21
N GLU A 212 -14.15 -6.69 11.22
CA GLU A 212 -15.44 -7.40 11.22
C GLU A 212 -16.35 -6.93 10.10
N LEU A 213 -16.40 -5.63 9.81
CA LEU A 213 -17.22 -5.06 8.74
C LEU A 213 -16.83 -5.56 7.34
N THR A 214 -15.59 -6.00 7.13
CA THR A 214 -15.19 -6.60 5.84
C THR A 214 -15.99 -7.87 5.51
N SER A 215 -16.53 -8.56 6.53
CA SER A 215 -17.38 -9.74 6.34
C SER A 215 -18.67 -9.47 5.55
N LEU A 216 -19.13 -8.20 5.50
CA LEU A 216 -20.29 -7.80 4.72
C LEU A 216 -20.09 -7.97 3.21
N HIS A 217 -18.83 -8.01 2.76
CA HIS A 217 -18.43 -8.20 1.37
C HIS A 217 -18.08 -9.65 1.05
N ARG A 218 -18.06 -10.54 2.05
CA ARG A 218 -17.61 -11.92 1.90
C ARG A 218 -18.65 -12.77 1.18
N MET A 219 -18.21 -13.46 0.13
CA MET A 219 -19.01 -14.35 -0.69
C MET A 219 -19.00 -15.79 -0.14
N PRO A 220 -19.97 -16.65 -0.54
CA PRO A 220 -20.06 -18.03 -0.06
C PRO A 220 -18.82 -18.89 -0.33
N ASP A 221 -18.07 -18.60 -1.40
CA ASP A 221 -16.82 -19.28 -1.76
C ASP A 221 -15.59 -18.76 -0.98
N GLY A 222 -15.77 -17.74 -0.15
CA GLY A 222 -14.73 -17.10 0.66
C GLY A 222 -14.01 -15.95 -0.02
N SER A 223 -14.32 -15.64 -1.29
CA SER A 223 -13.88 -14.41 -1.95
C SER A 223 -14.56 -13.19 -1.33
N TYR A 224 -14.05 -11.99 -1.63
CA TYR A 224 -14.65 -10.73 -1.17
C TYR A 224 -14.99 -9.88 -2.39
N LEU A 225 -16.23 -9.37 -2.43
CA LEU A 225 -16.62 -8.34 -3.38
C LEU A 225 -15.70 -7.14 -3.20
N THR A 226 -15.25 -6.54 -4.31
CA THR A 226 -14.41 -5.35 -4.28
C THR A 226 -15.10 -4.28 -3.42
N GLY A 227 -16.35 -3.91 -3.74
CA GLY A 227 -17.10 -2.93 -2.97
C GLY A 227 -18.62 -3.02 -3.10
N ILE A 228 -19.30 -2.28 -2.22
CA ILE A 228 -20.77 -2.25 -2.12
C ILE A 228 -21.24 -0.79 -2.05
N VAL A 229 -22.21 -0.43 -2.88
CA VAL A 229 -22.89 0.87 -2.88
C VAL A 229 -24.11 0.82 -1.98
N TYR A 230 -24.22 1.75 -1.03
CA TYR A 230 -25.30 1.85 -0.05
C TYR A 230 -26.26 3.01 -0.35
N PRO A 231 -27.52 2.96 0.12
CA PRO A 231 -28.13 1.86 0.90
C PRO A 231 -28.63 0.68 0.07
N GLN A 232 -28.53 0.73 -1.26
CA GLN A 232 -29.10 -0.29 -2.15
C GLN A 232 -28.37 -1.64 -2.08
N ARG A 233 -27.17 -1.67 -1.48
CA ARG A 233 -26.28 -2.84 -1.37
C ARG A 233 -25.98 -3.48 -2.72
N ILE A 234 -25.63 -2.64 -3.68
CA ILE A 234 -25.28 -3.06 -5.05
C ILE A 234 -23.77 -3.29 -5.11
N ALA A 235 -23.35 -4.45 -5.60
CA ALA A 235 -21.93 -4.73 -5.83
C ALA A 235 -21.37 -3.78 -6.90
N PHE A 236 -20.25 -3.13 -6.60
CA PHE A 236 -19.54 -2.27 -7.53
C PHE A 236 -18.01 -2.34 -7.32
N PRO A 237 -17.22 -2.56 -8.39
CA PRO A 237 -17.62 -2.92 -9.74
C PRO A 237 -18.45 -4.23 -9.79
N ALA A 238 -19.24 -4.42 -10.84
CA ALA A 238 -20.26 -5.49 -10.90
C ALA A 238 -19.64 -6.87 -10.65
N ASP A 239 -20.05 -7.50 -9.53
CA ASP A 239 -19.63 -8.82 -9.06
C ASP A 239 -18.10 -9.05 -9.06
N GLU A 240 -17.31 -7.97 -8.99
CA GLU A 240 -15.85 -8.07 -9.03
C GLU A 240 -15.33 -8.60 -7.68
N VAL A 241 -14.46 -9.61 -7.76
CA VAL A 241 -13.77 -10.19 -6.61
C VAL A 241 -12.27 -10.18 -6.87
N SER A 242 -11.60 -9.10 -6.47
CA SER A 242 -10.18 -8.92 -6.74
C SER A 242 -9.30 -9.71 -5.76
N ALA A 243 -8.16 -10.21 -6.24
CA ALA A 243 -7.20 -10.90 -5.37
C ALA A 243 -6.59 -9.98 -4.30
N TYR A 244 -6.39 -8.69 -4.62
CA TYR A 244 -5.83 -7.73 -3.66
C TYR A 244 -6.82 -7.41 -2.54
N THR A 245 -8.14 -7.39 -2.82
CA THR A 245 -9.17 -7.21 -1.80
C THR A 245 -9.09 -8.32 -0.74
N GLY A 246 -9.02 -9.58 -1.18
CA GLY A 246 -8.84 -10.71 -0.26
C GLY A 246 -7.52 -10.65 0.50
N ALA A 247 -6.43 -10.25 -0.17
CA ALA A 247 -5.12 -10.10 0.46
C ALA A 247 -5.11 -9.01 1.56
N ALA A 248 -5.77 -7.87 1.33
CA ALA A 248 -5.90 -6.81 2.32
C ALA A 248 -6.62 -7.30 3.58
N VAL A 249 -7.71 -8.06 3.42
CA VAL A 249 -8.44 -8.66 4.56
C VAL A 249 -7.57 -9.67 5.32
N ILE A 250 -6.79 -10.50 4.62
CA ILE A 250 -5.86 -11.45 5.25
C ILE A 250 -4.77 -10.71 6.05
N LEU A 251 -4.18 -9.66 5.47
CA LEU A 251 -3.16 -8.84 6.14
C LEU A 251 -3.73 -8.11 7.37
N ALA A 252 -4.97 -7.61 7.28
CA ALA A 252 -5.65 -6.99 8.41
C ALA A 252 -5.92 -7.99 9.54
N ALA A 253 -6.37 -9.20 9.19
CA ALA A 253 -6.54 -10.28 10.16
C ALA A 253 -5.21 -10.70 10.80
N ASP A 254 -4.14 -10.81 10.01
CA ASP A 254 -2.81 -11.13 10.53
C ASP A 254 -2.31 -10.07 11.50
N ALA A 255 -2.40 -8.78 11.14
CA ALA A 255 -1.99 -7.66 11.97
C ALA A 255 -2.78 -7.57 13.29
N GLN A 256 -4.07 -7.90 13.27
CA GLN A 256 -4.93 -7.88 14.45
C GLN A 256 -4.75 -9.11 15.35
N LEU A 257 -4.72 -10.30 14.76
CA LEU A 257 -4.76 -11.57 15.48
C LEU A 257 -3.37 -12.19 15.68
N GLN A 258 -2.32 -11.55 15.14
CA GLN A 258 -0.92 -11.98 15.26
C GLN A 258 -0.72 -13.43 14.78
N LEU A 259 -1.25 -13.75 13.60
CA LEU A 259 -1.34 -15.12 13.09
C LEU A 259 -0.01 -15.62 12.54
N SER A 260 0.85 -14.72 12.08
CA SER A 260 2.13 -15.00 11.46
C SER A 260 3.27 -14.23 12.12
N PRO A 261 4.54 -14.63 11.93
CA PRO A 261 5.68 -13.82 12.36
C PRO A 261 5.75 -12.45 11.66
N ALA A 262 5.11 -12.29 10.49
CA ALA A 262 5.08 -11.05 9.73
C ALA A 262 3.93 -10.10 10.12
N HIS A 263 3.12 -10.41 11.16
CA HIS A 263 1.98 -9.58 11.58
C HIS A 263 2.33 -8.10 11.86
N ARG A 264 3.60 -7.80 12.12
CA ARG A 264 4.08 -6.43 12.36
C ARG A 264 4.49 -5.66 11.13
N LEU A 265 4.36 -6.25 9.94
CA LEU A 265 4.81 -5.66 8.68
C LEU A 265 4.33 -4.21 8.54
N PHE A 266 3.07 -3.94 8.85
CA PHE A 266 2.46 -2.61 8.72
C PHE A 266 2.11 -1.93 10.06
N THR A 267 2.52 -2.49 11.20
CA THR A 267 2.15 -1.96 12.53
C THR A 267 3.35 -1.62 13.41
N HIS A 268 4.57 -1.95 12.98
CA HIS A 268 5.80 -1.56 13.66
C HIS A 268 6.70 -0.80 12.68
N HIS A 269 6.72 0.52 12.83
CA HIS A 269 7.45 1.45 11.97
C HIS A 269 8.69 2.02 12.63
#